data_AF-A0A1H0Q832-F1
#
_entry.id   AF-A0A1H0Q832-F1
#
_cell.length_a   1.000
_cell.length_b   1.000
_cell.length_c   1.000
_cell.angle_alpha   90.00
_cell.angle_beta   90.00
_cell.angle_gamma   90.00
#
_symmetry.space_group_name_H-M   'P 1'
#
loop_
_entity.id
_entity.type
_entity.pdbx_description
1 polymer ?
#
loop_
_entity_poly.entity_id
_entity_poly.type
_entity_poly.pdbx_seq_one_letter_code
_entity_poly.pdbx_strand_id
1 'polypeptide(L)' 'MDFDHSLANYLDEDGIKAIQQLEKETGKQIMAYYAPPSPANLADDDLAKIRNLEKKLCVRLVAYNTH' A
#
# COMPACT_ATOMS: atom_id res chain seq x y z
N MET A 1 -6.77 -1.49 14.16
CA MET A 1 -7.14 -1.00 12.82
C MET A 1 -8.10 -2.04 12.27
N ASP A 2 -9.40 -1.76 12.34
CA ASP A 2 -10.41 -2.54 11.63
C ASP A 2 -10.27 -2.21 10.14
N PHE A 3 -9.67 -3.10 9.38
CA PHE A 3 -9.69 -3.00 7.93
C PHE A 3 -11.10 -3.37 7.49
N ASP A 4 -11.86 -2.36 7.07
CA ASP A 4 -13.22 -2.50 6.58
C ASP A 4 -13.23 -3.49 5.41
N HIS A 5 -13.72 -4.71 5.68
CA HIS A 5 -13.78 -5.82 4.71
C HIS A 5 -14.71 -5.52 3.53
N SER A 6 -15.45 -4.40 3.53
CA SER A 6 -16.31 -4.00 2.42
C SER A 6 -15.53 -3.60 1.15
N LEU A 7 -14.25 -3.22 1.27
CA LEU A 7 -13.38 -2.88 0.14
C LEU A 7 -12.80 -4.12 -0.59
N ALA A 8 -13.05 -5.33 -0.10
CA ALA A 8 -12.52 -6.58 -0.67
C ALA A 8 -13.50 -7.33 -1.59
N ASN A 9 -14.68 -6.76 -1.86
CA ASN A 9 -15.76 -7.41 -2.62
C ASN A 9 -15.55 -7.45 -4.15
N TYR A 10 -14.32 -7.19 -4.62
CA TYR A 10 -13.97 -7.12 -6.05
C TYR A 10 -13.16 -8.32 -6.54
N LEU A 11 -12.69 -9.17 -5.63
CA LEU A 11 -11.90 -10.36 -5.94
C LEU A 11 -12.75 -11.59 -5.66
N ASP A 12 -13.08 -12.35 -6.71
CA ASP A 12 -13.63 -13.69 -6.58
C ASP A 12 -12.63 -14.62 -5.87
N GLU A 13 -13.11 -15.77 -5.39
CA GLU A 13 -12.28 -16.75 -4.67
C GLU A 13 -11.02 -17.17 -5.43
N ASP A 14 -11.08 -17.19 -6.77
CA ASP A 14 -9.92 -17.49 -7.63
C ASP A 14 -8.89 -16.36 -7.64
N GLY A 15 -9.33 -15.10 -7.57
CA GLY A 15 -8.44 -13.94 -7.45
C GLY A 15 -7.70 -13.94 -6.11
N ILE A 16 -8.39 -14.30 -5.02
CA ILE A 16 -7.78 -14.44 -3.70
C ILE A 16 -6.74 -15.56 -3.69
N LYS A 17 -7.06 -16.73 -4.29
CA LYS A 17 -6.11 -17.85 -4.40
C LYS A 17 -4.86 -17.49 -5.20
N ALA A 18 -5.01 -16.74 -6.30
CA ALA A 18 -3.87 -16.29 -7.11
C ALA A 18 -2.94 -15.36 -6.32
N ILE A 19 -3.49 -14.43 -5.55
CA ILE A 19 -2.70 -13.54 -4.67
C ILE A 19 -1.98 -14.37 -3.60
N GLN A 20 -2.68 -15.26 -2.90
CA GLN A 20 -2.09 -16.12 -1.87
C GLN A 20 -0.99 -17.04 -2.42
N GLN A 21 -1.14 -17.54 -3.64
CA GLN A 21 -0.10 -18.33 -4.30
C GLN A 21 1.13 -17.46 -4.59
N LEU A 22 0.93 -16.25 -5.09
CA LEU A 22 2.01 -15.30 -5.34
C LEU A 22 2.72 -14.85 -4.04
N GLU A 23 1.98 -14.68 -2.94
CA GLU A 23 2.55 -14.42 -1.62
C GLU A 23 3.45 -15.58 -1.15
N LYS A 24 3.02 -16.84 -1.36
CA LYS A 24 3.82 -18.03 -1.03
C LYS A 24 5.06 -18.16 -1.90
N GLU A 25 4.95 -17.87 -3.19
CA GLU A 25 6.06 -17.96 -4.15
C GLU A 25 7.11 -16.87 -3.89
N THR A 26 6.67 -15.64 -3.58
CA THR A 26 7.56 -14.50 -3.37
C THR A 26 8.03 -14.37 -1.92
N GLY A 27 7.34 -15.03 -0.98
CA GLY A 27 7.56 -14.89 0.47
C GLY A 27 7.22 -13.50 1.00
N LYS A 28 6.42 -12.73 0.27
CA LYS A 28 6.08 -11.33 0.59
C LYS A 28 4.58 -11.21 0.76
N GLN A 29 4.16 -10.34 1.70
CA GLN A 29 2.76 -9.96 1.83
C GLN A 29 2.39 -9.00 0.70
N ILE A 30 1.26 -9.25 0.05
CA ILE A 30 0.79 -8.50 -1.12
C ILE A 30 -0.54 -7.82 -0.76
N MET A 31 -0.60 -6.51 -1.00
CA MET A 31 -1.79 -5.72 -0.75
C MET A 31 -2.43 -5.31 -2.07
N ALA A 32 -3.68 -5.72 -2.29
CA ALA A 32 -4.45 -5.34 -3.47
C ALA A 32 -5.25 -4.05 -3.19
N TYR A 33 -5.12 -3.06 -4.06
CA TYR A 33 -5.90 -1.82 -4.05
C TYR A 33 -6.77 -1.75 -5.31
N TYR A 34 -8.09 -1.61 -5.14
CA TYR A 34 -9.05 -1.55 -6.27
C TYR A 34 -8.83 -0.34 -7.18
N ALA A 35 -8.56 0.83 -6.58
CA ALA A 35 -8.18 2.05 -7.27
C ALA A 35 -7.02 2.67 -6.50
N PRO A 36 -5.76 2.37 -6.85
CA PRO A 36 -4.63 2.95 -6.14
C PRO A 36 -4.64 4.47 -6.35
N PRO A 37 -4.58 5.28 -5.29
CA PRO A 37 -4.41 6.71 -5.44
C PRO A 37 -3.09 6.96 -6.17
N SER A 38 -3.06 7.97 -7.05
CA SER A 38 -1.86 8.25 -7.85
C SER A 38 -0.70 8.60 -6.92
N PRO A 39 0.51 8.02 -7.09
CA PRO A 39 1.66 8.38 -6.27
C PRO A 39 1.91 9.90 -6.34
N ALA A 40 2.10 10.53 -5.18
CA ALA A 40 2.33 11.96 -5.14
C ALA A 40 3.70 12.29 -5.73
N ASN A 41 3.74 13.25 -6.65
CA ASN A 41 5.01 13.82 -7.07
C ASN A 41 5.45 14.82 -6.01
N LEU A 42 6.45 14.45 -5.21
CA LEU A 42 6.91 15.26 -4.08
C LEU A 42 8.04 16.20 -4.51
N ALA A 43 7.95 17.47 -4.12
CA ALA A 43 9.08 18.38 -4.15
C ALA A 43 10.14 17.97 -3.11
N ASP A 44 11.40 18.36 -3.32
CA ASP A 44 12.53 17.99 -2.47
C ASP A 44 12.32 18.37 -0.99
N ASP A 45 11.69 19.52 -0.72
CA ASP A 45 11.39 19.99 0.64
C ASP A 45 10.40 19.08 1.38
N ASP A 46 9.36 18.60 0.69
CA ASP A 46 8.36 17.71 1.31
C ASP A 46 8.90 16.30 1.47
N LEU A 47 9.72 15.86 0.52
CA LEU A 47 10.44 14.60 0.61
C LEU A 47 11.41 14.59 1.81
N ALA A 48 12.09 15.71 2.09
CA ALA A 48 12.96 15.85 3.26
C ALA A 48 12.18 15.74 4.58
N LYS A 49 10.99 16.37 4.67
CA LYS A 49 10.11 16.25 5.85
C LYS A 49 9.68 14.80 6.08
N ILE A 50 9.26 14.11 5.03
CA ILE A 50 8.83 12.71 5.10
C ILE A 50 9.99 11.82 5.57
N ARG A 51 11.18 11.95 4.96
CA ARG A 51 12.37 11.17 5.37
C ARG A 51 12.79 11.40 6.82
N ASN A 52 12.69 12.64 7.31
CA ASN A 52 13.00 12.94 8.71
C ASN A 52 12.02 12.25 9.67
N LEU A 53 10.74 12.17 9.28
CA LEU A 53 9.73 11.45 10.04
C LEU A 53 9.91 9.93 9.97
N GLU A 54 10.23 9.38 8.79
CA GLU A 54 10.57 7.96 8.60
C GLU A 54 11.70 7.53 9.54
N LYS A 55 12.77 8.33 9.64
CA LYS A 55 13.91 8.08 10.54
C LYS A 55 13.51 8.09 12.02
N LYS A 56 12.64 9.02 12.43
CA LYS A 56 12.19 9.12 13.83
C LYS A 56 11.31 7.94 14.24
N LEU A 57 10.44 7.49 13.33
CA LEU A 57 9.43 6.47 13.63
C LEU A 57 9.91 5.05 13.27
N CYS A 58 11.02 4.91 12.55
CA CYS A 58 11.52 3.63 12.04
C CYS A 58 10.48 2.92 11.13
N VAL A 59 9.77 3.70 10.32
CA VAL A 59 8.76 3.21 9.37
C VAL A 59 9.02 3.74 7.98
N ARG A 60 8.40 3.11 6.97
CA ARG A 60 8.37 3.62 5.61
C ARG A 60 7.05 4.36 5.37
N LEU A 61 7.12 5.59 4.88
CA LEU A 61 5.96 6.41 4.55
C LEU A 61 5.85 6.52 3.02
N VAL A 62 4.66 6.29 2.48
CA VAL A 62 4.36 6.42 1.05
C VAL A 62 3.34 7.52 0.88
N ALA A 63 3.63 8.49 0.02
CA ALA A 63 2.75 9.62 -0.25
C ALA A 63 1.94 9.38 -1.53
N TYR A 64 0.64 9.59 -1.43
CA TYR A 64 -0.30 9.51 -2.55
C TYR A 64 -1.03 10.84 -2.70
N ASN A 65 -1.38 11.21 -3.92
CA ASN A 65 -2.23 12.36 -4.18
C ASN A 65 -3.62 12.08 -3.60
N THR A 66 -4.13 12.98 -2.77
CA THR A 66 -5.55 13.00 -2.44
C THR A 66 -6.33 13.49 -3.66
N HIS A 67 -7.38 12.75 -4.03
CA HIS A 67 -8.35 13.13 -5.08
C HIS A 67 -9.04 14.46 -4.79
#